data_AF-A0A1B3LXD9-F1
#
_entry.id   AF-A0A1B3LXD9-F1
#
_cell.length_a   1.000
_cell.length_b   1.000
_cell.length_c   1.000
_cell.angle_alpha   90.00
_cell.angle_beta   90.00
_cell.angle_gamma   90.00
#
_symmetry.space_group_name_H-M   'P 1'
#
loop_
_entity.id
_entity.type
_entity.pdbx_description
1 polymer ?
#
loop_
_entity_poly.entity_id
_entity_poly.type
_entity_poly.pdbx_seq_one_letter_code
_entity_poly.pdbx_strand_id
1 'polypeptide(L)'
;MTEDAFTALATGLLVLVGVAQAAVLVGQRRQQRLDWVEVYRKRWAEIYKDWGTVVFLGRPFGSYYQVAQLEALRQLEAASVNHQDEVALVWAREAARNVCELLSDVCTRILQGRMLVSEAYPIFGTGLLRNSAPLRSLVDHRFQAGFLSAYGSLGPTKDERRHDEIRSEVQVWLSCHDGIRRRCLILIDLLWAEAVRLEDLSPHDMLLAAESKSHTGDQNRTRLLREVLRLDGPLSILRALHLADFLRHSEFKRAPWTRGLTRKRLSCLEKEWVQRYLRQ
;
A
#
# COMPACT_ATOMS: atom_id res chain seq x y z
N MET A 1 15.82 21.09 57.77
CA MET A 1 14.88 20.33 56.91
C MET A 1 14.49 19.08 57.64
N THR A 2 13.20 18.76 57.74
CA THR A 2 12.77 17.45 58.26
C THR A 2 13.07 16.36 57.23
N GLU A 3 13.31 15.15 57.69
CA GLU A 3 13.61 13.97 56.85
C GLU A 3 12.50 13.73 55.81
N ASP A 4 11.25 13.98 56.22
CA ASP A 4 10.06 13.94 55.35
C ASP A 4 10.12 14.97 54.21
N ALA A 5 10.58 16.19 54.50
CA ALA A 5 10.70 17.25 53.50
C ALA A 5 11.79 16.92 52.48
N PHE A 6 12.90 16.31 52.90
CA PHE A 6 13.95 15.85 52.00
C PHE A 6 13.47 14.70 51.10
N THR A 7 12.78 13.70 51.67
CA THR A 7 12.28 12.53 50.95
C THR A 7 11.21 12.89 49.92
N ALA A 8 10.31 13.81 50.26
CA ALA A 8 9.31 14.34 49.33
C ALA A 8 9.96 15.08 48.15
N LEU A 9 10.97 15.90 48.42
CA LEU A 9 11.69 16.66 47.39
C LEU A 9 12.49 15.72 46.46
N ALA A 10 13.15 14.71 47.02
CA ALA A 10 13.86 13.69 46.26
C ALA A 10 12.93 12.85 45.37
N THR A 11 11.76 12.47 45.87
CA THR A 11 10.76 11.72 45.10
C THR A 11 10.18 12.57 43.97
N GLY A 12 9.88 13.84 44.24
CA GLY A 12 9.43 14.79 43.22
C GLY A 12 10.45 14.97 42.09
N LEU A 13 11.74 15.12 42.43
CA LEU A 13 12.83 15.18 41.45
C LEU A 13 12.93 13.90 40.62
N LEU A 14 12.79 12.73 41.23
CA LEU A 14 12.89 11.45 40.52
C LEU A 14 11.74 11.27 39.52
N VAL A 15 10.52 11.66 39.89
CA VAL A 15 9.37 11.67 38.97
C VAL A 15 9.63 12.63 37.80
N LEU A 16 10.15 13.84 38.06
CA LEU A 16 10.48 14.80 37.01
C LEU A 16 11.54 14.26 36.03
N VAL A 17 12.59 13.62 36.55
CA VAL A 17 13.62 12.97 35.71
C VAL A 17 13.00 11.85 34.87
N GLY A 18 12.12 11.02 35.44
CA GLY A 18 11.42 9.97 34.70
C GLY A 18 10.53 10.51 33.58
N VAL A 19 9.79 11.59 33.84
CA VAL A 19 8.97 12.27 32.82
C VAL A 19 9.84 12.86 31.71
N ALA A 20 10.97 13.50 32.06
CA ALA A 20 11.91 14.04 31.08
C ALA A 20 12.51 12.93 30.20
N GLN A 21 12.91 11.81 30.78
CA GLN A 21 13.42 10.65 30.01
C GLN A 21 12.35 10.09 29.06
N ALA A 22 11.10 9.96 29.52
CA ALA A 22 10.00 9.53 28.67
C ALA A 22 9.76 10.50 27.49
N ALA A 23 9.79 11.81 27.74
CA ALA A 23 9.65 12.83 26.71
C ALA A 23 10.79 12.78 25.67
N VAL A 24 12.03 12.61 26.12
CA VAL A 24 13.21 12.45 25.24
C VAL A 24 13.06 11.20 24.36
N LEU A 25 12.63 10.06 24.93
CA LEU A 25 12.40 8.84 24.17
C LEU A 25 11.30 9.01 23.11
N VAL A 26 10.22 9.71 23.44
CA VAL A 26 9.16 10.03 22.48
C VAL A 26 9.69 10.93 21.36
N GLY A 27 10.50 11.94 21.70
CA GLY A 27 11.16 12.82 20.74
C GLY A 27 12.09 12.06 19.79
N GLN A 28 12.97 11.21 20.33
CA GLN A 28 13.88 10.37 19.55
C GLN A 28 13.13 9.44 18.60
N ARG A 29 12.06 8.79 19.07
CA ARG A 29 11.21 7.95 18.21
C ARG A 29 10.59 8.75 17.09
N ARG A 30 10.08 9.96 17.37
CA ARG A 30 9.53 10.84 16.32
C ARG A 30 10.58 11.21 15.28
N GLN A 31 11.78 11.58 15.70
CA GLN A 31 12.88 11.92 14.79
C GLN A 31 13.23 10.73 13.89
N GLN A 32 13.42 9.54 14.48
CA GLN A 32 13.70 8.32 13.71
C GLN A 32 12.63 8.04 12.66
N ARG A 33 11.34 8.26 12.98
CA ARG A 33 10.24 8.09 12.01
C ARG A 33 10.35 9.07 10.85
N LEU A 34 10.66 10.33 11.12
CA LEU A 34 10.88 11.34 10.08
C LEU A 34 12.06 10.98 9.17
N ASP A 35 13.16 10.51 9.76
CA ASP A 35 14.33 10.06 9.01
C ASP A 35 13.99 8.87 8.10
N TRP A 36 13.21 7.89 8.60
CA TRP A 36 12.72 6.77 7.78
C TRP A 36 11.86 7.26 6.61
N VAL A 37 10.91 8.16 6.85
CA VAL A 37 10.02 8.69 5.80
C VAL A 37 10.85 9.34 4.69
N GLU A 38 11.85 10.14 5.03
CA GLU A 38 12.69 10.82 4.05
C GLU A 38 13.56 9.82 3.26
N VAL A 39 14.14 8.81 3.92
CA VAL A 39 14.88 7.73 3.25
C VAL A 39 13.99 6.99 2.25
N TYR A 40 12.78 6.60 2.65
CA TYR A 40 11.88 5.87 1.79
C TYR A 40 11.32 6.73 0.65
N ARG A 41 11.13 8.04 0.85
CA ARG A 41 10.77 8.97 -0.21
C ARG A 41 11.86 9.06 -1.28
N LYS A 42 13.13 9.14 -0.88
CA LYS A 42 14.27 9.14 -1.82
C LYS A 42 14.36 7.82 -2.58
N ARG A 43 14.30 6.69 -1.89
CA ARG A 43 14.26 5.36 -2.52
C ARG A 43 13.11 5.21 -3.50
N TRP A 44 11.92 5.72 -3.16
CA TRP A 44 10.76 5.70 -4.06
C TRP A 44 10.99 6.51 -5.33
N ALA A 45 11.61 7.69 -5.22
CA ALA A 45 11.96 8.51 -6.37
C ALA A 45 13.00 7.83 -7.29
N GLU A 46 13.99 7.15 -6.70
CA GLU A 46 15.03 6.41 -7.44
C GLU A 46 14.44 5.25 -8.27
N ILE A 47 13.45 4.54 -7.73
CA ILE A 47 12.82 3.39 -8.40
C ILE A 47 11.56 3.77 -9.20
N TYR A 48 11.29 5.05 -9.43
CA TYR A 48 10.06 5.49 -10.11
C TYR A 48 9.95 4.95 -11.55
N LYS A 49 11.09 4.76 -12.22
CA LYS A 49 11.15 4.11 -13.54
C LYS A 49 10.69 2.64 -13.46
N ASP A 50 11.18 1.91 -12.46
CA ASP A 50 10.78 0.52 -12.19
C ASP A 50 9.30 0.43 -11.84
N TRP A 51 8.77 1.44 -11.14
CA TRP A 51 7.34 1.55 -10.90
C TRP A 51 6.54 1.67 -12.21
N GLY A 52 7.01 2.47 -13.17
CA GLY A 52 6.43 2.54 -14.52
C GLY A 52 6.36 1.17 -15.20
N THR A 53 7.45 0.40 -15.13
CA THR A 53 7.50 -0.99 -15.61
C THR A 53 6.47 -1.90 -14.91
N VAL A 54 6.38 -1.83 -13.59
CA VAL A 54 5.40 -2.65 -12.82
C VAL A 54 3.97 -2.30 -13.23
N VAL A 55 3.67 -1.02 -13.46
CA VAL A 55 2.35 -0.60 -13.94
C VAL A 55 2.08 -1.12 -15.37
N PHE A 56 3.07 -1.06 -16.26
CA PHE A 56 2.98 -1.63 -17.61
C PHE A 56 2.66 -3.12 -17.56
N LEU A 57 3.44 -3.90 -16.80
CA LEU A 57 3.26 -5.33 -16.65
C LEU A 57 1.91 -5.68 -16.03
N GLY A 58 1.44 -4.91 -15.06
CA GLY A 58 0.15 -5.14 -14.40
C GLY A 58 -1.09 -4.79 -15.23
N ARG A 59 -0.91 -4.18 -16.41
CA ARG A 59 -1.99 -3.77 -17.31
C ARG A 59 -2.06 -4.66 -18.56
N PRO A 60 -3.19 -4.65 -19.28
CA PRO A 60 -3.26 -5.19 -20.63
C PRO A 60 -2.27 -4.48 -21.54
N PHE A 61 -1.74 -5.20 -22.53
CA PHE A 61 -0.87 -4.64 -23.56
C PHE A 61 -1.60 -3.52 -24.32
N GLY A 62 -0.90 -2.44 -24.68
CA GLY A 62 -1.47 -1.28 -25.37
C GLY A 62 -2.37 -0.37 -24.52
N SER A 63 -2.42 -0.54 -23.19
CA SER A 63 -3.21 0.33 -22.31
C SER A 63 -2.63 1.76 -22.22
N TYR A 64 -3.48 2.77 -22.48
CA TYR A 64 -3.13 4.19 -22.50
C TYR A 64 -2.82 4.81 -21.12
N TYR A 65 -3.37 4.26 -20.03
CA TYR A 65 -3.19 4.83 -18.69
C TYR A 65 -1.89 4.36 -18.04
N GLN A 66 -0.80 5.11 -18.21
CA GLN A 66 0.50 4.76 -17.65
C GLN A 66 1.18 5.90 -16.89
N VAL A 67 2.03 5.51 -15.95
CA VAL A 67 2.86 6.41 -15.14
C VAL A 67 4.13 6.82 -15.90
N ALA A 68 4.61 5.94 -16.80
CA ALA A 68 5.76 6.20 -17.63
C ALA A 68 5.46 7.17 -18.78
N GLN A 69 6.46 7.94 -19.19
CA GLN A 69 6.39 8.78 -20.39
C GLN A 69 6.22 7.90 -21.65
N LEU A 70 5.57 8.44 -22.68
CA LEU A 70 5.24 7.70 -23.92
C LEU A 70 6.47 7.04 -24.56
N GLU A 71 7.63 7.69 -24.51
CA GLU A 71 8.88 7.13 -25.05
C GLU A 71 9.33 5.88 -24.27
N ALA A 72 9.33 5.93 -22.94
CA ALA A 72 9.64 4.78 -22.10
C ALA A 72 8.63 3.65 -22.31
N LEU A 73 7.37 3.99 -22.54
CA LEU A 73 6.30 3.04 -22.85
C LEU A 73 6.58 2.29 -24.16
N ARG A 74 6.95 3.01 -25.22
CA ARG A 74 7.37 2.41 -26.50
C ARG A 74 8.60 1.52 -26.35
N GLN A 75 9.54 1.90 -25.47
CA GLN A 75 10.71 1.06 -25.17
C GLN A 75 10.29 -0.25 -24.49
N LEU A 76 9.34 -0.21 -23.55
CA LEU A 76 8.80 -1.40 -22.89
C LEU A 76 8.00 -2.28 -23.86
N GLU A 77 7.19 -1.68 -24.72
CA GLU A 77 6.47 -2.40 -25.78
C GLU A 77 7.47 -3.08 -26.74
N ALA A 78 8.47 -2.35 -27.25
CA ALA A 78 9.51 -2.92 -28.09
C ALA A 78 10.28 -4.06 -27.39
N ALA A 79 10.61 -3.88 -26.10
CA ALA A 79 11.29 -4.91 -25.30
C ALA A 79 10.41 -6.17 -25.12
N SER A 80 9.09 -6.01 -24.95
CA SER A 80 8.14 -7.12 -24.84
C SER A 80 7.90 -7.85 -26.18
N VAL A 81 7.94 -7.13 -27.30
CA VAL A 81 7.79 -7.71 -28.65
C VAL A 81 9.06 -8.47 -29.05
N ASN A 82 10.24 -8.01 -28.63
CA ASN A 82 11.52 -8.66 -28.90
C ASN A 82 11.86 -9.78 -27.90
N HIS A 83 10.86 -10.41 -27.26
CA HIS A 83 10.97 -11.46 -26.26
C HIS A 83 11.51 -12.80 -26.80
N GLN A 84 12.64 -12.78 -27.50
CA GLN A 84 13.41 -13.97 -27.90
C GLN A 84 14.62 -14.22 -26.99
N ASP A 85 15.00 -13.25 -26.16
CA ASP A 85 16.21 -13.32 -25.32
C ASP A 85 15.90 -13.30 -23.82
N GLU A 86 16.70 -14.02 -23.02
CA GLU A 86 16.66 -14.02 -21.53
C GLU A 86 16.71 -12.61 -20.93
N VAL A 87 17.29 -11.65 -21.67
CA VAL A 87 17.40 -10.23 -21.32
C VAL A 87 16.02 -9.58 -21.09
N ALA A 88 14.98 -10.01 -21.81
CA ALA A 88 13.63 -9.48 -21.66
C ALA A 88 12.97 -9.82 -20.30
N LEU A 89 13.48 -10.83 -19.61
CA LEU A 89 12.98 -11.24 -18.30
C LEU A 89 13.71 -10.56 -17.14
N VAL A 90 14.98 -10.19 -17.38
CA VAL A 90 15.82 -9.53 -16.36
C VAL A 90 15.25 -8.18 -15.97
N TRP A 91 14.92 -7.31 -16.94
CA TRP A 91 14.40 -5.97 -16.64
C TRP A 91 13.04 -6.01 -15.92
N ALA A 92 12.14 -6.90 -16.36
CA ALA A 92 10.80 -7.04 -15.79
C ALA A 92 10.87 -7.54 -14.34
N ARG A 93 11.71 -8.55 -14.10
CA ARG A 93 11.92 -9.14 -12.78
C ARG A 93 12.64 -8.18 -11.85
N GLU A 94 13.68 -7.48 -12.32
CA GLU A 94 14.42 -6.50 -11.53
C GLU A 94 13.53 -5.34 -11.08
N ALA A 95 12.73 -4.80 -11.99
CA ALA A 95 11.78 -3.74 -11.65
C ALA A 95 10.73 -4.22 -10.62
N ALA A 96 10.15 -5.40 -10.82
CA ALA A 96 9.20 -5.99 -9.88
C ALA A 96 9.84 -6.23 -8.50
N ARG A 97 11.08 -6.73 -8.46
CA ARG A 97 11.85 -6.91 -7.23
C ARG A 97 12.05 -5.58 -6.51
N ASN A 98 12.62 -4.59 -7.18
CA ASN A 98 12.97 -3.29 -6.58
C ASN A 98 11.74 -2.61 -5.97
N VAL A 99 10.62 -2.59 -6.70
CA VAL A 99 9.34 -2.03 -6.22
C VAL A 99 8.78 -2.85 -5.07
N CYS A 100 8.62 -4.16 -5.25
CA CYS A 100 7.96 -4.98 -4.24
C CYS A 100 8.78 -5.10 -2.95
N GLU A 101 10.11 -5.11 -3.02
CA GLU A 101 10.99 -5.07 -1.86
C GLU A 101 10.83 -3.75 -1.09
N LEU A 102 10.83 -2.61 -1.77
CA LEU A 102 10.61 -1.32 -1.11
C LEU A 102 9.24 -1.25 -0.42
N LEU A 103 8.17 -1.67 -1.11
CA LEU A 103 6.83 -1.72 -0.54
C LEU A 103 6.76 -2.69 0.65
N SER A 104 7.40 -3.84 0.53
CA SER A 104 7.49 -4.84 1.58
C SER A 104 8.26 -4.31 2.80
N ASP A 105 9.35 -3.56 2.60
CA ASP A 105 10.13 -2.91 3.65
C ASP A 105 9.29 -1.89 4.41
N VAL A 106 8.63 -0.98 3.70
CA VAL A 106 7.75 0.04 4.30
C VAL A 106 6.62 -0.64 5.07
N CYS A 107 5.99 -1.67 4.49
CA CYS A 107 4.99 -2.46 5.18
C CYS A 107 5.55 -3.06 6.48
N THR A 108 6.72 -3.68 6.45
CA THR A 108 7.35 -4.25 7.65
C THR A 108 7.54 -3.18 8.74
N ARG A 109 7.97 -1.96 8.40
CA ARG A 109 8.11 -0.88 9.40
C ARG A 109 6.77 -0.51 10.03
N ILE A 110 5.69 -0.48 9.25
CA ILE A 110 4.34 -0.24 9.77
C ILE A 110 3.90 -1.39 10.69
N LEU A 111 4.05 -2.64 10.24
CA LEU A 111 3.64 -3.82 11.00
C LEU A 111 4.41 -3.97 12.31
N GLN A 112 5.66 -3.48 12.37
CA GLN A 112 6.50 -3.41 13.56
C GLN A 112 6.22 -2.20 14.47
N GLY A 113 5.31 -1.30 14.08
CA GLY A 113 5.03 -0.05 14.81
C GLY A 113 6.18 0.96 14.79
N ARG A 114 7.13 0.80 13.85
CA ARG A 114 8.25 1.71 13.63
C ARG A 114 7.89 2.88 12.70
N MET A 115 6.75 2.81 12.03
CA MET A 115 6.20 3.85 11.17
C MET A 115 4.67 3.83 11.26
N LEU A 116 4.03 4.99 11.20
CA LEU A 116 2.56 5.09 11.13
C LEU A 116 2.07 4.99 9.68
N VAL A 117 0.85 4.50 9.48
CA VAL A 117 0.24 4.46 8.13
C VAL A 117 0.15 5.87 7.53
N SER A 118 -0.21 6.86 8.35
CA SER A 118 -0.30 8.27 7.97
C SER A 118 1.05 8.89 7.61
N GLU A 119 2.16 8.34 8.11
CA GLU A 119 3.53 8.76 7.77
C GLU A 119 3.99 8.08 6.47
N ALA A 120 3.56 6.84 6.24
CA ALA A 120 3.87 6.09 5.03
C ALA A 120 3.10 6.59 3.79
N TYR A 121 1.86 7.04 3.97
CA TYR A 121 1.00 7.45 2.86
C TYR A 121 1.60 8.56 1.98
N PRO A 122 2.17 9.65 2.53
CA PRO A 122 2.82 10.70 1.73
C PRO A 122 4.09 10.27 0.97
N ILE A 123 4.67 9.10 1.25
CA ILE A 123 5.82 8.58 0.50
C ILE A 123 5.41 8.28 -0.94
N PHE A 124 4.23 7.69 -1.11
CA PHE A 124 3.72 7.21 -2.40
C PHE A 124 2.65 8.14 -3.00
N GLY A 125 1.88 8.81 -2.13
CA GLY A 125 0.75 9.65 -2.51
C GLY A 125 -0.35 8.88 -3.25
N THR A 126 -1.21 9.62 -3.95
CA THR A 126 -2.31 9.04 -4.74
C THR A 126 -1.83 8.29 -5.98
N GLY A 127 -0.59 8.52 -6.44
CA GLY A 127 -0.02 7.90 -7.64
C GLY A 127 0.05 6.37 -7.55
N LEU A 128 0.45 5.83 -6.40
CA LEU A 128 0.44 4.39 -6.15
C LEU A 128 -0.99 3.85 -6.11
N LEU A 129 -1.91 4.54 -5.44
CA LEU A 129 -3.31 4.09 -5.32
C LEU A 129 -4.03 4.04 -6.67
N ARG A 130 -3.85 5.07 -7.51
CA ARG A 130 -4.39 5.12 -8.88
C ARG A 130 -3.93 3.94 -9.74
N ASN A 131 -2.75 3.39 -9.46
CA ASN A 131 -2.19 2.25 -10.16
C ASN A 131 -2.06 1.00 -9.28
N SER A 132 -2.85 0.95 -8.20
CA SER A 132 -2.84 -0.20 -7.28
C SER A 132 -3.51 -1.43 -7.88
N ALA A 133 -4.44 -1.28 -8.82
CA ALA A 133 -5.05 -2.41 -9.54
C ALA A 133 -4.04 -3.15 -10.43
N PRO A 134 -3.23 -2.47 -11.27
CA PRO A 134 -2.08 -3.09 -11.95
C PRO A 134 -1.12 -3.79 -11.00
N LEU A 135 -0.75 -3.16 -9.88
CA LEU A 135 0.10 -3.83 -8.90
C LEU A 135 -0.57 -5.07 -8.32
N ARG A 136 -1.86 -4.98 -7.96
CA ARG A 136 -2.64 -6.12 -7.44
C ARG A 136 -2.75 -7.26 -8.45
N SER A 137 -2.86 -6.99 -9.75
CA SER A 137 -2.90 -8.05 -10.77
C SER A 137 -1.58 -8.83 -10.83
N LEU A 138 -0.45 -8.20 -10.52
CA LEU A 138 0.84 -8.88 -10.40
C LEU A 138 1.00 -9.65 -9.09
N VAL A 139 0.55 -9.09 -7.96
CA VAL A 139 0.77 -9.70 -6.64
C VAL A 139 -0.35 -10.64 -6.16
N ASP A 140 -1.54 -10.58 -6.75
CA ASP A 140 -2.67 -11.45 -6.42
C ASP A 140 -3.23 -12.14 -7.67
N HIS A 141 -2.82 -13.39 -7.88
CA HIS A 141 -3.29 -14.25 -8.97
C HIS A 141 -4.82 -14.35 -9.07
N ARG A 142 -5.54 -14.20 -7.95
CA ARG A 142 -7.01 -14.24 -7.94
C ARG A 142 -7.64 -12.97 -8.50
N PHE A 143 -6.92 -11.85 -8.44
CA PHE A 143 -7.37 -10.56 -8.96
C PHE A 143 -7.28 -10.51 -10.50
N GLN A 144 -6.33 -11.24 -11.10
CA GLN A 144 -6.08 -11.27 -12.54
C GLN A 144 -7.27 -11.78 -13.36
N ALA A 145 -7.99 -12.80 -12.87
CA ALA A 145 -9.06 -13.47 -13.62
C ALA A 145 -10.22 -12.54 -14.01
N GLY A 146 -10.43 -11.42 -13.29
CA GLY A 146 -11.44 -10.41 -13.61
C GLY A 146 -10.90 -9.09 -14.18
N PHE A 147 -9.65 -8.73 -13.89
CA PHE A 147 -9.08 -7.44 -14.28
C PHE A 147 -8.43 -7.42 -15.68
N LEU A 148 -7.95 -8.57 -16.18
CA LEU A 148 -7.14 -8.66 -17.40
C LEU A 148 -7.74 -9.55 -18.50
N SER A 149 -8.85 -10.23 -18.25
CA SER A 149 -9.36 -11.35 -19.07
C SER A 149 -10.18 -10.95 -20.30
N ALA A 150 -10.12 -9.71 -20.76
CA ALA A 150 -10.91 -9.23 -21.89
C ALA A 150 -10.09 -9.23 -23.20
N TYR A 151 -9.76 -10.41 -23.73
CA TYR A 151 -9.34 -10.49 -25.14
C TYR A 151 -10.58 -10.43 -26.03
N GLY A 152 -10.44 -9.87 -27.24
CA GLY A 152 -11.52 -9.87 -28.22
C GLY A 152 -11.93 -11.28 -28.64
N SER A 153 -12.97 -11.39 -29.49
CA SER A 153 -13.51 -12.67 -29.97
C SER A 153 -12.50 -13.57 -30.72
N LEU A 154 -11.37 -13.00 -31.13
CA LEU A 154 -10.29 -13.69 -31.85
C LEU A 154 -9.17 -14.20 -30.94
N GLY A 155 -9.28 -13.97 -29.61
CA GLY A 155 -8.23 -14.27 -28.65
C GLY A 155 -7.04 -13.29 -28.71
N PRO A 156 -6.00 -13.52 -27.89
CA PRO A 156 -4.86 -12.61 -27.80
C PRO A 156 -3.98 -12.67 -29.06
N THR A 157 -3.57 -11.49 -29.51
CA THR A 157 -2.51 -11.27 -30.51
C THR A 157 -1.16 -11.83 -30.03
N LYS A 158 -0.18 -11.93 -30.94
CA LYS A 158 1.16 -12.43 -30.58
C LYS A 158 1.85 -11.57 -29.52
N ASP A 159 1.70 -10.25 -29.61
CA ASP A 159 2.35 -9.32 -28.69
C ASP A 159 1.66 -9.30 -27.33
N GLU A 160 0.33 -9.40 -27.30
CA GLU A 160 -0.42 -9.62 -26.05
C GLU A 160 0.03 -10.90 -25.34
N ARG A 161 0.16 -12.02 -26.06
CA ARG A 161 0.65 -13.28 -25.47
C ARG A 161 2.03 -13.15 -24.85
N ARG A 162 2.97 -12.50 -25.55
CA ARG A 162 4.32 -12.27 -25.03
C ARG A 162 4.31 -11.41 -23.77
N HIS A 163 3.50 -10.34 -23.77
CA HIS A 163 3.33 -9.51 -22.58
C HIS A 163 2.76 -10.30 -21.41
N ASP A 164 1.79 -11.19 -21.67
CA ASP A 164 1.20 -12.06 -20.66
C ASP A 164 2.17 -13.15 -20.16
N GLU A 165 3.04 -13.67 -21.02
CA GLU A 165 4.13 -14.60 -20.67
C GLU A 165 5.13 -13.93 -19.72
N ILE A 166 5.64 -12.74 -20.06
CA ILE A 166 6.53 -11.95 -19.19
C ILE A 166 5.85 -11.66 -17.85
N ARG A 167 4.56 -11.27 -17.87
CA ARG A 167 3.78 -11.04 -16.66
C ARG A 167 3.72 -12.31 -15.81
N SER A 168 3.39 -13.45 -16.42
CA SER A 168 3.27 -14.73 -15.74
C SER A 168 4.56 -15.12 -15.04
N GLU A 169 5.71 -14.90 -15.69
CA GLU A 169 7.01 -15.17 -15.07
C GLU A 169 7.29 -14.29 -13.85
N VAL A 170 6.99 -13.00 -13.93
CA VAL A 170 7.11 -12.09 -12.77
C VAL A 170 6.18 -12.54 -11.64
N GLN A 171 4.97 -12.95 -11.97
CA GLN A 171 4.00 -13.48 -11.00
C GLN A 171 4.47 -14.79 -10.36
N VAL A 172 5.13 -15.68 -11.12
CA VAL A 172 5.77 -16.90 -10.60
C VAL A 172 6.87 -16.53 -9.62
N TRP A 173 7.74 -15.58 -9.97
CA TRP A 173 8.77 -15.09 -9.06
C TRP A 173 8.18 -14.52 -7.76
N LEU A 174 7.11 -13.72 -7.84
CA LEU A 174 6.40 -13.18 -6.68
C LEU A 174 5.75 -14.28 -5.83
N SER A 175 5.31 -15.38 -6.45
CA SER A 175 4.81 -16.56 -5.73
C SER A 175 5.89 -17.25 -4.91
N CYS A 176 7.10 -17.37 -5.45
CA CYS A 176 8.24 -17.90 -4.72
C CYS A 176 8.63 -17.00 -3.53
N HIS A 177 8.34 -15.70 -3.62
CA HIS A 177 8.63 -14.71 -2.57
C HIS A 177 7.36 -14.27 -1.82
N ASP A 178 6.56 -15.24 -1.34
CA ASP A 178 5.25 -15.00 -0.72
C ASP A 178 5.30 -13.99 0.44
N GLY A 179 6.40 -13.94 1.22
CA GLY A 179 6.57 -12.95 2.27
C GLY A 179 6.54 -11.50 1.75
N ILE A 180 7.17 -11.22 0.61
CA ILE A 180 7.16 -9.89 -0.03
C ILE A 180 5.76 -9.62 -0.58
N ARG A 181 5.20 -10.58 -1.31
CA ARG A 181 3.86 -10.52 -1.91
C ARG A 181 2.77 -10.17 -0.89
N ARG A 182 2.71 -10.90 0.24
CA ARG A 182 1.71 -10.65 1.30
C ARG A 182 1.84 -9.25 1.87
N ARG A 183 3.07 -8.78 2.13
CA ARG A 183 3.33 -7.44 2.66
C ARG A 183 2.96 -6.34 1.66
N CYS A 184 3.19 -6.54 0.37
CA CYS A 184 2.70 -5.62 -0.67
C CYS A 184 1.17 -5.49 -0.62
N LEU A 185 0.45 -6.62 -0.57
CA LEU A 185 -1.02 -6.61 -0.48
C LEU A 185 -1.53 -5.89 0.78
N ILE A 186 -0.92 -6.18 1.93
CA ILE A 186 -1.26 -5.50 3.19
C ILE A 186 -1.03 -3.99 3.08
N LEU A 187 0.11 -3.56 2.52
CA LEU A 187 0.41 -2.15 2.36
C LEU A 187 -0.62 -1.46 1.46
N ILE A 188 -0.99 -2.08 0.32
CA ILE A 188 -2.01 -1.52 -0.57
C ILE A 188 -3.33 -1.33 0.20
N ASP A 189 -3.76 -2.33 0.99
CA ASP A 189 -4.98 -2.23 1.79
C ASP A 189 -4.91 -1.12 2.85
N LEU A 190 -3.76 -0.96 3.53
CA LEU A 190 -3.52 0.10 4.51
C LEU A 190 -3.54 1.49 3.86
N LEU A 191 -2.89 1.66 2.72
CA LEU A 191 -2.87 2.95 2.00
C LEU A 191 -4.25 3.32 1.46
N TRP A 192 -5.03 2.35 0.99
CA TRP A 192 -6.43 2.59 0.62
C TRP A 192 -7.27 3.04 1.83
N ALA A 193 -7.11 2.40 2.99
CA ALA A 193 -7.80 2.79 4.21
C ALA A 193 -7.43 4.22 4.65
N GLU A 194 -6.15 4.58 4.54
CA GLU A 194 -5.68 5.94 4.86
C GLU A 194 -6.22 6.98 3.89
N ALA A 195 -6.21 6.71 2.58
CA ALA A 195 -6.75 7.65 1.60
C ALA A 195 -8.26 7.87 1.74
N VAL A 196 -9.02 6.82 2.12
CA VAL A 196 -10.45 6.99 2.45
C VAL A 196 -10.61 7.83 3.72
N ARG A 197 -9.79 7.60 4.75
CA ARG A 197 -9.81 8.38 6.00
C ARG A 197 -9.50 9.86 5.77
N LEU A 198 -8.62 10.18 4.82
CA LEU A 198 -8.24 11.54 4.43
C LEU A 198 -9.19 12.16 3.39
N GLU A 199 -10.13 11.38 2.86
CA GLU A 199 -11.02 11.80 1.77
C GLU A 199 -10.30 12.19 0.46
N ASP A 200 -9.12 11.60 0.21
CA ASP A 200 -8.27 11.84 -0.96
C ASP A 200 -8.72 11.06 -2.22
N LEU A 201 -9.77 10.24 -2.09
CA LEU A 201 -10.32 9.41 -3.17
C LEU A 201 -11.67 9.95 -3.64
N SER A 202 -12.01 9.70 -4.90
CA SER A 202 -13.35 10.06 -5.38
C SER A 202 -14.43 9.22 -4.69
N PRO A 203 -15.65 9.74 -4.49
CA PRO A 203 -16.76 8.96 -3.92
C PRO A 203 -17.01 7.66 -4.68
N HIS A 204 -16.79 7.66 -6.00
CA HIS A 204 -16.87 6.48 -6.84
C HIS A 204 -15.78 5.44 -6.50
N ASP A 205 -14.52 5.86 -6.38
CA ASP A 205 -13.42 4.96 -6.01
C ASP A 205 -13.62 4.38 -4.60
N MET A 206 -14.11 5.19 -3.66
CA MET A 206 -14.45 4.74 -2.31
C MET A 206 -15.55 3.67 -2.32
N LEU A 207 -16.58 3.86 -3.15
CA LEU A 207 -17.67 2.91 -3.32
C LEU A 207 -17.15 1.57 -3.85
N LEU A 208 -16.41 1.60 -4.96
CA LEU A 208 -15.84 0.39 -5.58
C LEU A 208 -14.93 -0.37 -4.62
N ALA A 209 -14.08 0.36 -3.88
CA ALA A 209 -13.22 -0.25 -2.87
C ALA A 209 -14.02 -0.92 -1.75
N ALA A 210 -15.07 -0.27 -1.25
CA ALA A 210 -15.92 -0.82 -0.20
C ALA A 210 -16.72 -2.04 -0.67
N GLU A 211 -17.22 -2.02 -1.90
CA GLU A 211 -17.91 -3.15 -2.54
C GLU A 211 -16.99 -4.35 -2.71
N SER A 212 -15.79 -4.14 -3.26
CA SER A 212 -14.78 -5.21 -3.38
C SER A 212 -14.40 -5.81 -2.02
N LYS A 213 -14.30 -4.98 -0.98
CA LYS A 213 -13.96 -5.41 0.38
C LYS A 213 -15.13 -6.00 1.16
N SER A 214 -16.35 -5.93 0.66
CA SER A 214 -17.49 -6.64 1.27
C SER A 214 -17.28 -8.16 1.28
N HIS A 215 -16.57 -8.69 0.27
CA HIS A 215 -16.22 -10.11 0.14
C HIS A 215 -14.81 -10.44 0.65
N THR A 216 -13.88 -9.48 0.58
CA THR A 216 -12.44 -9.73 0.85
C THR A 216 -11.92 -9.13 2.16
N GLY A 217 -12.67 -8.24 2.81
CA GLY A 217 -12.22 -7.48 3.98
C GLY A 217 -11.84 -8.34 5.18
N ASP A 218 -12.61 -9.39 5.48
CA ASP A 218 -12.26 -10.34 6.55
C ASP A 218 -10.93 -11.06 6.26
N GLN A 219 -10.72 -11.50 5.01
CA GLN A 219 -9.49 -12.17 4.59
C GLN A 219 -8.28 -11.23 4.69
N ASN A 220 -8.43 -9.96 4.29
CA ASN A 220 -7.37 -8.97 4.35
C ASN A 220 -6.97 -8.65 5.80
N ARG A 221 -7.94 -8.51 6.71
CA ARG A 221 -7.69 -8.36 8.15
C ARG A 221 -6.97 -9.56 8.74
N THR A 222 -7.43 -10.77 8.44
CA THR A 222 -6.78 -11.99 8.92
C THR A 222 -5.34 -12.11 8.40
N ARG A 223 -5.10 -11.75 7.13
CA ARG A 223 -3.75 -11.70 6.54
C ARG A 223 -2.86 -10.73 7.30
N LEU A 224 -3.35 -9.51 7.57
CA LEU A 224 -2.61 -8.50 8.33
C LEU A 224 -2.29 -9.01 9.74
N LEU A 225 -3.29 -9.53 10.47
CA LEU A 225 -3.12 -10.05 11.83
C LEU A 225 -2.02 -11.10 11.91
N ARG A 226 -2.08 -12.10 11.01
CA ARG A 226 -1.07 -13.17 10.95
C ARG A 226 0.32 -12.63 10.65
N GLU A 227 0.44 -11.67 9.75
CA GLU A 227 1.75 -11.12 9.38
C GLU A 227 2.37 -10.31 10.53
N VAL A 228 1.58 -9.54 11.28
CA VAL A 228 2.08 -8.83 12.49
C VAL A 228 2.56 -9.83 13.54
N LEU A 229 1.78 -10.86 13.83
CA LEU A 229 2.14 -11.89 14.81
C LEU A 229 3.37 -12.69 14.36
N ARG A 230 3.54 -12.90 13.05
CA ARG A 230 4.74 -13.56 12.49
C ARG A 230 6.00 -12.73 12.66
N LEU A 231 5.92 -11.40 12.51
CA LEU A 231 7.09 -10.52 12.57
C LEU A 231 7.53 -10.21 14.00
N ASP A 232 6.59 -10.00 14.92
CA ASP A 232 6.88 -9.49 16.27
C ASP A 232 6.30 -10.35 17.41
N GLY A 233 5.85 -11.56 17.08
CA GLY A 233 5.33 -12.52 18.05
C GLY A 233 3.96 -12.16 18.65
N PRO A 234 3.49 -12.97 19.60
CA PRO A 234 2.14 -12.87 20.18
C PRO A 234 1.91 -11.58 20.98
N LEU A 235 2.96 -10.99 21.55
CA LEU A 235 2.87 -9.75 22.33
C LEU A 235 2.39 -8.55 21.50
N SER A 236 2.46 -8.65 20.17
CA SER A 236 2.06 -7.58 19.24
C SER A 236 0.58 -7.62 18.84
N ILE A 237 -0.24 -8.45 19.51
CA ILE A 237 -1.65 -8.64 19.14
C ILE A 237 -2.49 -7.37 19.21
N LEU A 238 -2.25 -6.49 20.18
CA LEU A 238 -2.97 -5.21 20.30
C LEU A 238 -2.74 -4.32 19.07
N ARG A 239 -1.49 -4.25 18.61
CA ARG A 239 -1.14 -3.52 17.38
C ARG A 239 -1.78 -4.18 16.16
N ALA A 240 -1.75 -5.51 16.10
CA ALA A 240 -2.36 -6.27 15.03
C ALA A 240 -3.87 -5.98 14.93
N LEU A 241 -4.59 -6.00 16.05
CA LEU A 241 -6.01 -5.67 16.14
C LEU A 241 -6.28 -4.21 15.76
N HIS A 242 -5.44 -3.28 16.21
CA HIS A 242 -5.55 -1.87 15.85
C HIS A 242 -5.43 -1.64 14.34
N LEU A 243 -4.43 -2.25 13.70
CA LEU A 243 -4.23 -2.16 12.26
C LEU A 243 -5.35 -2.89 11.48
N ALA A 244 -5.86 -4.01 12.00
CA ALA A 244 -6.99 -4.70 11.39
C ALA A 244 -8.28 -3.87 11.44
N ASP A 245 -8.55 -3.18 12.56
CA ASP A 245 -9.66 -2.24 12.66
C ASP A 245 -9.44 -0.99 11.79
N PHE A 246 -8.18 -0.56 11.62
CA PHE A 246 -7.84 0.53 10.72
C PHE A 246 -8.23 0.25 9.26
N LEU A 247 -8.09 -1.00 8.77
CA LEU A 247 -8.51 -1.36 7.41
C LEU A 247 -9.99 -1.06 7.12
N ARG A 248 -10.83 -1.07 8.15
CA ARG A 248 -12.28 -0.83 8.03
C ARG A 248 -12.63 0.56 7.53
N HIS A 249 -11.73 1.54 7.57
CA HIS A 249 -11.99 2.86 6.99
C HIS A 249 -12.42 2.77 5.51
N SER A 250 -11.89 1.79 4.78
CA SER A 250 -12.21 1.54 3.37
C SER A 250 -13.31 0.51 3.11
N GLU A 251 -14.07 0.13 4.15
CA GLU A 251 -15.14 -0.88 4.06
C GLU A 251 -16.49 -0.26 4.44
N PHE A 252 -17.59 -0.89 4.05
CA PHE A 252 -18.90 -0.49 4.57
C PHE A 252 -19.03 -0.80 6.06
N LYS A 253 -19.63 0.13 6.80
CA LYS A 253 -19.97 -0.10 8.20
C LYS A 253 -20.91 -1.31 8.33
N ARG A 254 -20.55 -2.25 9.21
CA ARG A 254 -21.43 -3.35 9.62
C ARG A 254 -22.36 -2.96 10.77
N ALA A 255 -21.91 -2.04 11.63
CA ALA A 255 -22.68 -1.52 12.76
C ALA A 255 -22.41 -0.01 12.99
N PRO A 256 -23.31 0.72 13.67
CA PRO A 256 -23.19 2.19 13.85
C PRO A 256 -21.88 2.63 14.51
N TRP A 257 -21.41 1.85 15.48
CA TRP A 257 -20.22 2.10 16.31
C TRP A 257 -18.90 1.68 15.64
N THR A 258 -18.97 1.01 14.49
CA THR A 258 -17.78 0.54 13.78
C THR A 258 -17.27 1.58 12.80
N ARG A 259 -15.95 1.56 12.55
CA ARG A 259 -15.33 2.34 11.46
C ARG A 259 -15.84 1.87 10.10
N GLY A 260 -15.82 2.78 9.14
CA GLY A 260 -16.15 2.52 7.74
C GLY A 260 -17.10 3.52 7.11
N LEU A 261 -17.39 3.27 5.84
CA LEU A 261 -18.21 4.08 4.98
C LEU A 261 -19.69 3.80 5.18
N THR A 262 -20.50 4.85 5.05
CA THR A 262 -21.96 4.73 4.96
C THR A 262 -22.40 5.22 3.60
N ARG A 263 -23.41 4.56 3.01
CA ARG A 263 -23.99 4.99 1.72
C ARG A 263 -24.47 6.45 1.75
N LYS A 264 -25.02 6.89 2.90
CA LYS A 264 -25.42 8.29 3.12
C LYS A 264 -24.24 9.26 3.08
N ARG A 265 -23.09 8.91 3.66
CA ARG A 265 -21.89 9.76 3.61
C ARG A 265 -21.36 9.85 2.19
N LEU A 266 -21.30 8.73 1.46
CA LEU A 266 -20.85 8.69 0.07
C LEU A 266 -21.73 9.57 -0.83
N SER A 267 -23.06 9.51 -0.70
CA SER A 267 -23.95 10.35 -1.50
C SER A 267 -23.87 11.84 -1.13
N CYS A 268 -23.56 12.18 0.12
CA CYS A 268 -23.25 13.56 0.53
C CYS A 268 -21.97 14.06 -0.15
N LEU A 269 -20.90 13.27 -0.07
CA LEU A 269 -19.61 13.59 -0.70
C LEU A 269 -19.75 13.74 -2.22
N GLU A 270 -20.50 12.86 -2.88
CA GLU A 270 -20.78 12.95 -4.31
C GLU A 270 -21.45 14.28 -4.68
N LYS A 271 -22.47 14.70 -3.92
CA LYS A 271 -23.11 16.01 -4.13
C LYS A 271 -22.15 17.16 -3.92
N GLU A 272 -21.32 17.13 -2.87
CA GLU A 272 -20.31 18.16 -2.61
C GLU A 272 -19.29 18.24 -3.75
N TRP A 273 -18.83 17.10 -4.27
CA TRP A 273 -17.90 17.03 -5.38
C TRP A 273 -18.52 17.58 -6.67
N VAL A 274 -19.72 17.12 -7.03
CA VAL A 274 -20.46 17.62 -8.20
C VAL A 274 -20.65 19.14 -8.13
N GLN A 275 -21.01 19.68 -6.96
CA GLN A 275 -21.14 21.12 -6.77
C GLN A 275 -19.80 21.86 -6.96
N ARG A 276 -18.67 21.30 -6.52
CA ARG A 276 -17.35 21.92 -6.73
C ARG A 276 -16.96 21.94 -8.20
N TYR A 277 -17.25 20.88 -8.95
CA TYR A 277 -16.96 20.82 -10.39
C TYR A 277 -17.88 21.73 -11.21
N LEU A 278 -19.15 21.86 -10.85
CA LEU A 278 -20.13 22.69 -11.57
C LEU A 278 -20.09 24.19 -11.22
N ARG A 279 -19.34 24.59 -10.18
CA ARG A 279 -19.12 26.00 -9.80
C ARG A 279 -17.82 26.58 -10.37
N GLN A 280 -17.13 25.83 -11.24
CA GLN A 280 -16.12 26.36 -12.17
C GLN A 280 -16.80 26.85 -13.43
#